data_AF-A0A160T984-F1
#
_entry.id   AF-A0A160T984-F1
#
_cell.length_a   1.000
_cell.length_b   1.000
_cell.length_c   1.000
_cell.angle_alpha   90.00
_cell.angle_beta   90.00
_cell.angle_gamma   90.00
#
_symmetry.space_group_name_H-M   'P 1'
#
loop_
_entity.id
_entity.type
_entity.pdbx_description
1 polymer ?
#
loop_
_entity_poly.entity_id
_entity_poly.type
_entity_poly.pdbx_seq_one_letter_code
_entity_poly.pdbx_strand_id
1 'polypeptide(L)'
;MLVIDLVRLRNLILNHFDPEELNSLMFELGIRKGDISGATISARVEELVAYCQRQGQLEVLYAECVRLRPVVDWAAVRVAAVGPGPAADPRLAAALSEVRAFKALLDEGREIFLRNNAQRGRLHDLIHANHAGEIPPNKGYDDLFYKMFDHLNEEEKALFHIVRGNTRVGMHRINARIQDWADNHDVAAMFPQQSPSVLALERELKELRSHLSEWFSKYEETFKPDPKRTLVYLNDENKHGTKWPPGLNGAVAALLAEA
;
A
#
# COMPACT_ATOMS: atom_id res chain seq x y z
N MET A 1 -28.23 19.37 10.38
CA MET A 1 -28.45 18.17 9.55
C MET A 1 -27.48 17.11 10.07
N LEU A 2 -27.84 15.82 10.16
CA LEU A 2 -26.88 14.75 10.46
C LEU A 2 -26.39 14.16 9.14
N VAL A 3 -25.11 13.81 9.04
CA VAL A 3 -24.54 13.07 7.89
C VAL A 3 -24.06 11.71 8.36
N ILE A 4 -24.05 10.75 7.44
CA ILE A 4 -23.59 9.38 7.70
C ILE A 4 -22.07 9.34 7.58
N ASP A 5 -21.38 8.96 8.66
CA ASP A 5 -19.96 8.64 8.67
C ASP A 5 -19.72 7.31 7.93
N LEU A 6 -19.16 7.40 6.72
CA LEU A 6 -18.95 6.25 5.82
C LEU A 6 -17.98 5.23 6.39
N VAL A 7 -16.93 5.69 7.08
CA VAL A 7 -15.90 4.80 7.66
C VAL A 7 -16.54 3.99 8.78
N ARG A 8 -17.31 4.66 9.63
CA ARG A 8 -17.99 4.01 10.75
C ARG A 8 -19.10 3.07 10.27
N LEU A 9 -19.89 3.49 9.27
CA LEU A 9 -20.89 2.63 8.63
C LEU A 9 -20.25 1.36 8.07
N ARG A 10 -19.16 1.49 7.30
CA ARG A 10 -18.43 0.37 6.72
C ARG A 10 -17.95 -0.61 7.79
N ASN A 11 -17.33 -0.10 8.86
CA ASN A 11 -16.77 -0.94 9.92
C ASN A 11 -17.87 -1.70 10.68
N LEU A 12 -19.02 -1.06 10.94
CA LEU A 12 -20.15 -1.73 11.57
C LEU A 12 -20.74 -2.82 10.68
N ILE A 13 -20.88 -2.57 9.36
CA ILE A 13 -21.35 -3.61 8.43
C ILE A 13 -20.39 -4.79 8.43
N LEU A 14 -19.07 -4.54 8.33
CA LEU A 14 -18.06 -5.60 8.31
C LEU A 14 -18.05 -6.48 9.56
N ASN A 15 -18.34 -5.91 10.74
CA ASN A 15 -18.28 -6.61 12.01
C ASN A 15 -19.57 -7.39 12.34
N HIS A 16 -20.68 -7.08 11.69
CA HIS A 16 -22.01 -7.58 12.07
C HIS A 16 -22.80 -8.29 10.96
N PHE A 17 -22.24 -8.37 9.76
CA PHE A 17 -22.80 -9.09 8.62
C PHE A 17 -21.80 -10.12 8.08
N ASP A 18 -22.26 -11.35 7.90
CA ASP A 18 -21.51 -12.37 7.17
C ASP A 18 -21.70 -12.24 5.64
N PRO A 19 -21.01 -13.05 4.81
CA PRO A 19 -21.13 -12.98 3.37
C PRO A 19 -22.53 -13.27 2.80
N GLU A 20 -23.33 -14.13 3.43
CA GLU A 20 -24.69 -14.47 2.99
C GLU A 20 -25.66 -13.34 3.36
N GLU A 21 -25.54 -12.82 4.56
CA GLU A 21 -26.34 -11.69 5.04
C GLU A 21 -26.08 -10.43 4.24
N LEU A 22 -24.82 -10.20 3.82
CA LEU A 22 -24.48 -9.12 2.91
C LEU A 22 -25.17 -9.26 1.54
N ASN A 23 -25.33 -10.49 1.03
CA ASN A 23 -26.09 -10.72 -0.21
C ASN A 23 -27.57 -10.40 -0.03
N SER A 24 -28.14 -10.80 1.10
CA SER A 24 -29.54 -10.49 1.44
C SER A 24 -29.74 -8.98 1.59
N LEU A 25 -28.85 -8.27 2.28
CA LEU A 25 -28.91 -6.80 2.39
C LEU A 25 -28.88 -6.12 1.01
N MET A 26 -27.98 -6.54 0.11
CA MET A 26 -27.95 -5.99 -1.26
C MET A 26 -29.25 -6.27 -2.02
N PHE A 27 -29.83 -7.46 -1.85
CA PHE A 27 -31.10 -7.82 -2.47
C PHE A 27 -32.25 -6.94 -1.98
N GLU A 28 -32.38 -6.70 -0.67
CA GLU A 28 -33.38 -5.80 -0.08
C GLU A 28 -33.23 -4.35 -0.58
N LEU A 29 -31.98 -3.91 -0.86
CA LEU A 29 -31.69 -2.60 -1.45
C LEU A 29 -31.92 -2.54 -2.96
N GLY A 30 -32.31 -3.65 -3.60
CA GLY A 30 -32.52 -3.74 -5.04
C GLY A 30 -31.23 -3.72 -5.87
N ILE A 31 -30.09 -4.04 -5.25
CA ILE A 31 -28.76 -4.04 -5.88
C ILE A 31 -28.48 -5.44 -6.43
N ARG A 32 -28.13 -5.54 -7.72
CA ARG A 32 -27.86 -6.84 -8.35
C ARG A 32 -26.46 -7.32 -8.01
N LYS A 33 -26.26 -8.64 -7.94
CA LYS A 33 -24.96 -9.29 -7.62
C LYS A 33 -23.80 -8.85 -8.54
N GLY A 34 -24.07 -8.32 -9.73
CA GLY A 34 -23.06 -7.79 -10.66
C GLY A 34 -22.74 -6.31 -10.51
N ASP A 35 -23.52 -5.54 -9.74
CA ASP A 35 -23.33 -4.09 -9.60
C ASP A 35 -22.22 -3.75 -8.60
N ILE A 36 -21.87 -4.69 -7.71
CA ILE A 36 -20.84 -4.56 -6.69
C ILE A 36 -19.69 -5.51 -7.01
N SER A 37 -18.51 -4.95 -7.26
CA SER A 37 -17.28 -5.72 -7.43
C SER A 37 -16.59 -6.00 -6.09
N GLY A 38 -15.78 -7.07 -6.02
CA GLY A 38 -14.95 -7.36 -4.85
C GLY A 38 -14.81 -8.86 -4.57
N ALA A 39 -13.56 -9.32 -4.41
CA ALA A 39 -13.27 -10.73 -4.13
C ALA A 39 -13.40 -11.11 -2.64
N THR A 40 -13.36 -10.13 -1.74
CA THR A 40 -13.42 -10.32 -0.29
C THR A 40 -14.63 -9.60 0.31
N ILE A 41 -15.06 -10.00 1.51
CA ILE A 41 -16.16 -9.31 2.21
C ILE A 41 -15.84 -7.82 2.42
N SER A 42 -14.60 -7.50 2.81
CA SER A 42 -14.13 -6.11 2.97
C SER A 42 -14.29 -5.28 1.71
N ALA A 43 -13.80 -5.79 0.58
CA ALA A 43 -13.90 -5.09 -0.70
C ALA A 43 -15.36 -4.90 -1.14
N ARG A 44 -16.23 -5.89 -0.86
CA ARG A 44 -17.66 -5.81 -1.20
C ARG A 44 -18.42 -4.81 -0.34
N VAL A 45 -18.11 -4.71 0.97
CA VAL A 45 -18.72 -3.70 1.84
C VAL A 45 -18.25 -2.30 1.45
N GLU A 46 -16.96 -2.13 1.13
CA GLU A 46 -16.42 -0.86 0.60
C GLU A 46 -17.18 -0.42 -0.66
N GLU A 47 -17.31 -1.32 -1.63
CA GLU A 47 -17.99 -1.01 -2.88
C GLU A 47 -19.51 -0.81 -2.69
N LEU A 48 -20.16 -1.54 -1.76
CA LEU A 48 -21.57 -1.32 -1.41
C LEU A 48 -21.81 0.08 -0.85
N VAL A 49 -21.00 0.53 0.12
CA VAL A 49 -21.13 1.87 0.70
C VAL A 49 -20.88 2.94 -0.36
N ALA A 50 -19.85 2.76 -1.20
CA ALA A 50 -19.54 3.68 -2.29
C ALA A 50 -20.67 3.73 -3.34
N TYR A 51 -21.26 2.59 -3.69
CA TYR A 51 -22.40 2.50 -4.60
C TYR A 51 -23.60 3.27 -4.04
N CYS A 52 -24.01 3.01 -2.80
CA CYS A 52 -25.13 3.70 -2.17
C CYS A 52 -24.88 5.22 -2.04
N GLN A 53 -23.63 5.64 -1.82
CA GLN A 53 -23.27 7.06 -1.83
C GLN A 53 -23.50 7.70 -3.20
N ARG A 54 -23.02 7.07 -4.29
CA ARG A 54 -23.20 7.57 -5.65
C ARG A 54 -24.67 7.66 -6.07
N GLN A 55 -25.49 6.73 -5.59
CA GLN A 55 -26.93 6.69 -5.88
C GLN A 55 -27.78 7.55 -4.93
N GLY A 56 -27.18 8.22 -3.93
CA GLY A 56 -27.94 8.95 -2.91
C GLY A 56 -28.80 8.06 -2.00
N GLN A 57 -28.45 6.78 -1.89
CA GLN A 57 -29.18 5.75 -1.14
C GLN A 57 -28.54 5.43 0.24
N LEU A 58 -27.58 6.23 0.72
CA LEU A 58 -26.94 5.99 2.03
C LEU A 58 -27.92 5.93 3.19
N GLU A 59 -28.93 6.81 3.18
CA GLU A 59 -29.97 6.81 4.22
C GLU A 59 -30.81 5.53 4.20
N VAL A 60 -31.04 4.96 3.01
CA VAL A 60 -31.76 3.69 2.84
C VAL A 60 -30.89 2.53 3.33
N LEU A 61 -29.61 2.48 2.94
CA LEU A 61 -28.66 1.50 3.44
C LEU A 61 -28.57 1.54 4.98
N TYR A 62 -28.43 2.74 5.55
CA TYR A 62 -28.40 2.92 7.01
C TYR A 62 -29.68 2.42 7.68
N ALA A 63 -30.85 2.81 7.16
CA ALA A 63 -32.13 2.37 7.73
C ALA A 63 -32.25 0.84 7.72
N GLU A 64 -31.76 0.20 6.68
CA GLU A 64 -31.85 -1.25 6.53
C GLU A 64 -30.85 -2.02 7.40
N CYS A 65 -29.66 -1.47 7.60
CA CYS A 65 -28.74 -1.93 8.63
C CYS A 65 -29.36 -1.87 10.04
N VAL A 66 -30.02 -0.75 10.38
CA VAL A 66 -30.70 -0.58 11.67
C VAL A 66 -31.83 -1.61 11.83
N ARG A 67 -32.63 -1.83 10.78
CA ARG A 67 -33.75 -2.78 10.80
C ARG A 67 -33.28 -4.22 11.00
N LEU A 68 -32.22 -4.63 10.29
CA LEU A 68 -31.68 -6.01 10.35
C LEU A 68 -30.86 -6.28 11.62
N ARG A 69 -30.32 -5.23 12.26
CA ARG A 69 -29.46 -5.31 13.45
C ARG A 69 -29.83 -4.26 14.50
N PRO A 70 -31.02 -4.35 15.13
CA PRO A 70 -31.48 -3.32 16.07
C PRO A 70 -30.65 -3.24 17.37
N VAL A 71 -29.87 -4.28 17.69
CA VAL A 71 -29.02 -4.33 18.89
C VAL A 71 -27.67 -3.62 18.72
N VAL A 72 -27.28 -3.28 17.48
CA VAL A 72 -26.02 -2.58 17.19
C VAL A 72 -26.22 -1.07 17.36
N ASP A 73 -25.26 -0.38 17.97
CA ASP A 73 -25.30 1.09 18.12
C ASP A 73 -25.01 1.80 16.80
N TRP A 74 -26.03 1.91 15.96
CA TRP A 74 -25.98 2.65 14.70
C TRP A 74 -26.03 4.16 14.90
N ALA A 75 -26.47 4.67 16.05
CA ALA A 75 -26.62 6.10 16.29
C ALA A 75 -25.27 6.82 16.14
N ALA A 76 -24.18 6.16 16.51
CA ALA A 76 -22.83 6.68 16.38
C ALA A 76 -22.36 6.88 14.92
N VAL A 77 -23.05 6.32 13.92
CA VAL A 77 -22.77 6.58 12.49
C VAL A 77 -23.25 7.96 12.07
N ARG A 78 -24.29 8.50 12.71
CA ARG A 78 -24.80 9.84 12.38
C ARG A 78 -23.99 10.87 13.14
N VAL A 79 -23.17 11.62 12.40
CA VAL A 79 -22.43 12.76 12.95
C VAL A 79 -23.16 14.05 12.59
N ALA A 80 -23.05 15.07 13.44
CA ALA A 80 -23.48 16.41 13.07
C ALA A 80 -22.85 16.77 11.73
N ALA A 81 -23.66 17.18 10.75
CA ALA A 81 -23.13 17.80 9.54
C ALA A 81 -22.27 18.95 10.04
N VAL A 82 -20.97 18.79 9.90
CA VAL A 82 -20.04 19.89 10.04
C VAL A 82 -20.61 20.91 9.06
N GLY A 83 -21.13 22.04 9.57
CA GLY A 83 -21.52 23.15 8.70
C GLY A 83 -20.34 23.50 7.80
N PRO A 84 -20.51 24.27 6.71
CA PRO A 84 -19.36 24.78 5.97
C PRO A 84 -18.40 25.38 7.00
N GLY A 85 -17.31 24.66 7.28
CA GLY A 85 -16.42 25.02 8.37
C GLY A 85 -15.86 26.41 8.07
N PRO A 86 -15.26 27.09 9.05
CA PRO A 86 -14.34 28.18 8.70
C PRO A 86 -13.47 27.71 7.54
N ALA A 87 -13.40 28.52 6.48
CA ALA A 87 -12.72 28.15 5.23
C ALA A 87 -11.41 27.43 5.58
N ALA A 88 -11.26 26.19 5.08
CA ALA A 88 -10.16 25.31 5.46
C ALA A 88 -8.84 26.09 5.39
N ASP A 89 -8.04 26.02 6.45
CA ASP A 89 -6.75 26.71 6.51
C ASP A 89 -5.94 26.35 5.25
N PRO A 90 -5.59 27.31 4.38
CA PRO A 90 -4.88 27.03 3.13
C PRO A 90 -3.54 26.33 3.37
N ARG A 91 -2.93 26.52 4.55
CA ARG A 91 -1.70 25.80 4.95
C ARG A 91 -1.95 24.33 5.18
N LEU A 92 -3.04 23.99 5.87
CA LEU A 92 -3.44 22.60 6.09
C LEU A 92 -3.78 21.92 4.76
N ALA A 93 -4.50 22.62 3.87
CA ALA A 93 -4.82 22.09 2.54
C ALA A 93 -3.56 21.79 1.72
N ALA A 94 -2.57 22.69 1.74
CA ALA A 94 -1.27 22.47 1.09
C ALA A 94 -0.51 21.29 1.71
N ALA A 95 -0.43 21.21 3.05
CA ALA A 95 0.23 20.12 3.74
C ALA A 95 -0.39 18.75 3.40
N LEU A 96 -1.71 18.65 3.36
CA LEU A 96 -2.41 17.43 2.94
C LEU A 96 -2.17 17.10 1.47
N SER A 97 -2.04 18.10 0.60
CA SER A 97 -1.68 17.88 -0.80
C SER A 97 -0.30 17.22 -0.91
N GLU A 98 0.69 17.67 -0.14
CA GLU A 98 2.01 17.06 -0.10
C GLU A 98 1.99 15.62 0.44
N VAL A 99 1.21 15.35 1.49
CA VAL A 99 1.06 13.98 2.02
C VAL A 99 0.39 13.05 1.00
N ARG A 100 -0.58 13.54 0.20
CA ARG A 100 -1.17 12.77 -0.91
C ARG A 100 -0.16 12.50 -2.02
N ALA A 101 0.68 13.48 -2.35
CA ALA A 101 1.75 13.30 -3.32
C ALA A 101 2.75 12.23 -2.84
N PHE A 102 3.12 12.24 -1.57
CA PHE A 102 3.94 11.20 -0.96
C PHE A 102 3.29 9.83 -1.02
N LYS A 103 2.00 9.73 -0.67
CA LYS A 103 1.25 8.47 -0.79
C LYS A 103 1.32 7.91 -2.22
N ALA A 104 1.17 8.76 -3.23
CA ALA A 104 1.27 8.33 -4.63
C ALA A 104 2.65 7.77 -4.98
N LEU A 105 3.73 8.33 -4.42
CA LEU A 105 5.09 7.77 -4.56
C LEU A 105 5.21 6.38 -3.92
N LEU A 106 4.62 6.18 -2.74
CA LEU A 106 4.62 4.89 -2.05
C LEU A 106 3.83 3.83 -2.83
N ASP A 107 2.66 4.21 -3.36
CA ASP A 107 1.84 3.34 -4.19
C ASP A 107 2.58 2.95 -5.49
N GLU A 108 3.17 3.91 -6.20
CA GLU A 108 4.00 3.66 -7.41
C GLU A 108 5.19 2.74 -7.09
N GLY A 109 5.88 2.98 -5.97
CA GLY A 109 7.00 2.15 -5.49
C GLY A 109 6.57 0.72 -5.22
N ARG A 110 5.41 0.52 -4.59
CA ARG A 110 4.83 -0.81 -4.32
C ARG A 110 4.53 -1.55 -5.62
N GLU A 111 3.93 -0.89 -6.61
CA GLU A 111 3.63 -1.51 -7.90
C GLU A 111 4.89 -1.95 -8.66
N ILE A 112 5.94 -1.12 -8.67
CA ILE A 112 7.24 -1.48 -9.25
C ILE A 112 7.83 -2.70 -8.51
N PHE A 113 7.80 -2.70 -7.18
CA PHE A 113 8.30 -3.81 -6.37
C PHE A 113 7.56 -5.12 -6.66
N LEU A 114 6.23 -5.10 -6.71
CA LEU A 114 5.41 -6.28 -7.00
C LEU A 114 5.69 -6.84 -8.40
N ARG A 115 5.77 -5.98 -9.42
CA ARG A 115 6.12 -6.41 -10.78
C ARG A 115 7.53 -7.01 -10.84
N ASN A 116 8.51 -6.39 -10.17
CA ASN A 116 9.86 -6.90 -10.14
C ASN A 116 9.94 -8.27 -9.45
N ASN A 117 9.22 -8.45 -8.33
CA ASN A 117 9.14 -9.73 -7.63
C ASN A 117 8.50 -10.83 -8.48
N ALA A 118 7.49 -10.51 -9.29
CA ALA A 118 6.89 -11.47 -10.21
C ALA A 118 7.89 -11.96 -11.27
N GLN A 119 8.62 -11.04 -11.90
CA GLN A 119 9.66 -11.41 -12.89
C GLN A 119 10.81 -12.20 -12.26
N ARG A 120 11.22 -11.81 -11.05
CA ARG A 120 12.20 -12.56 -10.25
C ARG A 120 11.72 -13.98 -9.94
N GLY A 121 10.47 -14.15 -9.51
CA GLY A 121 9.89 -15.47 -9.25
C GLY A 121 9.92 -16.35 -10.49
N ARG A 122 9.51 -15.80 -11.65
CA ARG A 122 9.58 -16.50 -12.92
C ARG A 122 11.01 -16.93 -13.28
N LEU A 123 12.02 -16.07 -13.08
CA LEU A 123 13.41 -16.41 -13.38
C LEU A 123 13.91 -17.54 -12.47
N HIS A 124 13.58 -17.47 -11.19
CA HIS A 124 13.90 -18.54 -10.24
C HIS A 124 13.30 -19.88 -10.69
N ASP A 125 12.03 -19.90 -11.07
CA ASP A 125 11.35 -21.13 -11.49
C ASP A 125 11.96 -21.71 -12.77
N LEU A 126 12.33 -20.85 -13.74
CA LEU A 126 13.04 -21.29 -14.95
C LEU A 126 14.41 -21.89 -14.63
N ILE A 127 15.19 -21.24 -13.76
CA ILE A 127 16.51 -21.75 -13.36
C ILE A 127 16.37 -23.13 -12.71
N HIS A 128 15.40 -23.30 -11.81
CA HIS A 128 15.14 -24.58 -11.16
C HIS A 128 14.65 -25.66 -12.13
N ALA A 129 13.87 -25.31 -13.14
CA ALA A 129 13.40 -26.26 -14.14
C ALA A 129 14.54 -26.71 -15.08
N ASN A 130 15.39 -25.79 -15.53
CA ASN A 130 16.40 -26.05 -16.55
C ASN A 130 17.74 -26.54 -15.99
N HIS A 131 18.07 -26.19 -14.74
CA HIS A 131 19.39 -26.42 -14.15
C HIS A 131 19.33 -27.19 -12.81
N ALA A 132 18.29 -27.99 -12.56
CA ALA A 132 18.06 -28.66 -11.27
C ALA A 132 19.28 -29.39 -10.68
N GLY A 133 20.13 -29.99 -11.53
CA GLY A 133 21.34 -30.71 -11.12
C GLY A 133 22.60 -29.85 -10.95
N GLU A 134 22.56 -28.58 -11.34
CA GLU A 134 23.72 -27.67 -11.39
C GLU A 134 23.61 -26.51 -10.40
N ILE A 135 22.46 -26.35 -9.73
CA ILE A 135 22.23 -25.24 -8.80
C ILE A 135 23.12 -25.38 -7.55
N PRO A 136 24.06 -24.45 -7.32
CA PRO A 136 24.88 -24.46 -6.12
C PRO A 136 24.04 -24.05 -4.90
N PRO A 137 24.48 -24.41 -3.68
CA PRO A 137 23.92 -23.86 -2.45
C PRO A 137 23.89 -22.33 -2.53
N ASN A 138 22.72 -21.75 -2.30
CA ASN A 138 22.51 -20.32 -2.39
C ASN A 138 21.75 -19.79 -1.17
N LYS A 139 21.77 -18.47 -1.02
CA LYS A 139 20.98 -17.73 -0.03
C LYS A 139 20.13 -16.70 -0.76
N GLY A 140 19.12 -17.21 -1.44
CA GLY A 140 18.06 -16.41 -2.01
C GLY A 140 18.33 -15.98 -3.42
N TYR A 141 17.41 -15.16 -3.93
CA TYR A 141 17.34 -14.84 -5.35
C TYR A 141 18.61 -14.19 -5.90
N ASP A 142 19.16 -13.17 -5.24
CA ASP A 142 20.35 -12.47 -5.78
C ASP A 142 21.59 -13.39 -5.79
N ASP A 143 21.80 -14.20 -4.74
CA ASP A 143 22.91 -15.13 -4.67
C ASP A 143 22.77 -16.29 -5.67
N LEU A 144 21.55 -16.82 -5.85
CA LEU A 144 21.24 -17.80 -6.88
C LEU A 144 21.54 -17.24 -8.27
N PHE A 145 21.00 -16.07 -8.61
CA PHE A 145 21.15 -15.49 -9.94
C PHE A 145 22.60 -15.10 -10.24
N TYR A 146 23.32 -14.60 -9.22
CA TYR A 146 24.75 -14.29 -9.34
C TYR A 146 25.56 -15.54 -9.69
N LYS A 147 25.35 -16.65 -8.98
CA LYS A 147 26.07 -17.92 -9.19
C LYS A 147 25.69 -18.60 -10.50
N MET A 148 24.44 -18.49 -10.92
CA MET A 148 23.94 -19.11 -12.15
C MET A 148 24.15 -18.24 -13.40
N PHE A 149 24.60 -16.99 -13.28
CA PHE A 149 24.64 -16.02 -14.40
C PHE A 149 25.32 -16.56 -15.67
N ASP A 150 26.46 -17.24 -15.53
CA ASP A 150 27.21 -17.77 -16.67
C ASP A 150 26.58 -19.04 -17.28
N HIS A 151 25.65 -19.67 -16.56
CA HIS A 151 24.92 -20.88 -16.97
C HIS A 151 23.53 -20.58 -17.55
N LEU A 152 23.06 -19.33 -17.43
CA LEU A 152 21.73 -18.96 -17.93
C LEU A 152 21.64 -19.13 -19.45
N ASN A 153 20.54 -19.73 -19.91
CA ASN A 153 20.19 -19.75 -21.33
C ASN A 153 19.66 -18.37 -21.79
N GLU A 154 19.36 -18.22 -23.07
CA GLU A 154 18.96 -16.93 -23.64
C GLU A 154 17.64 -16.38 -23.06
N GLU A 155 16.65 -17.23 -22.76
CA GLU A 155 15.40 -16.78 -22.14
C GLU A 155 15.64 -16.29 -20.71
N GLU A 156 16.42 -17.04 -19.93
CA GLU A 156 16.78 -16.71 -18.56
C GLU A 156 17.61 -15.42 -18.48
N LYS A 157 18.56 -15.22 -19.40
CA LYS A 157 19.33 -13.97 -19.50
C LYS A 157 18.45 -12.78 -19.84
N ALA A 158 17.51 -12.93 -20.77
CA ALA A 158 16.57 -11.87 -21.09
C ALA A 158 15.75 -11.46 -19.86
N LEU A 159 15.26 -12.44 -19.09
CA LEU A 159 14.49 -12.18 -17.88
C LEU A 159 15.36 -11.61 -16.75
N PHE A 160 16.59 -12.08 -16.59
CA PHE A 160 17.60 -11.51 -15.70
C PHE A 160 17.81 -10.02 -15.99
N HIS A 161 17.96 -9.65 -17.27
CA HIS A 161 18.14 -8.25 -17.67
C HIS A 161 16.91 -7.40 -17.40
N ILE A 162 15.69 -7.95 -17.52
CA ILE A 162 14.45 -7.26 -17.13
C ILE A 162 14.45 -6.99 -15.62
N VAL A 163 14.77 -7.99 -14.80
CA VAL A 163 14.83 -7.86 -13.33
C VAL A 163 15.88 -6.82 -12.93
N ARG A 164 17.12 -6.93 -13.44
CA ARG A 164 18.20 -5.96 -13.17
C ARG A 164 17.81 -4.55 -13.64
N GLY A 165 17.19 -4.43 -14.82
CA GLY A 165 16.71 -3.16 -15.38
C GLY A 165 15.66 -2.50 -14.51
N ASN A 166 14.69 -3.27 -14.00
CA ASN A 166 13.67 -2.77 -13.07
C ASN A 166 14.28 -2.27 -11.75
N THR A 167 15.28 -2.96 -11.20
CA THR A 167 16.02 -2.49 -10.03
C THR A 167 16.79 -1.19 -10.33
N ARG A 168 17.57 -1.19 -11.43
CA ARG A 168 18.45 -0.09 -11.84
C ARG A 168 17.71 1.20 -12.19
N VAL A 169 16.57 1.09 -12.87
CA VAL A 169 15.84 2.25 -13.40
C VAL A 169 14.59 2.51 -12.58
N GLY A 170 13.72 1.49 -12.44
CA GLY A 170 12.43 1.63 -11.77
C GLY A 170 12.58 1.91 -10.29
N MET A 171 13.14 0.95 -9.55
CA MET A 171 13.27 1.03 -8.08
C MET A 171 14.19 2.17 -7.66
N HIS A 172 15.35 2.33 -8.30
CA HIS A 172 16.25 3.45 -8.00
C HIS A 172 15.55 4.81 -8.15
N ARG A 173 14.87 5.06 -9.27
CA ARG A 173 14.16 6.33 -9.52
C ARG A 173 13.09 6.59 -8.46
N ILE A 174 12.26 5.60 -8.14
CA ILE A 174 11.17 5.82 -7.19
C ILE A 174 11.68 5.97 -5.75
N ASN A 175 12.68 5.19 -5.35
CA ASN A 175 13.33 5.33 -4.05
C ASN A 175 13.98 6.71 -3.89
N ALA A 176 14.57 7.26 -4.96
CA ALA A 176 15.20 8.57 -4.92
C ALA A 176 14.16 9.68 -4.71
N ARG A 177 12.99 9.57 -5.36
CA ARG A 177 11.87 10.50 -5.17
C ARG A 177 11.25 10.39 -3.77
N ILE A 178 11.13 9.18 -3.24
CA ILE A 178 10.65 8.94 -1.87
C ILE A 178 11.62 9.55 -0.85
N GLN A 179 12.93 9.35 -1.05
CA GLN A 179 13.97 9.93 -0.20
C GLN A 179 13.94 11.46 -0.27
N ASP A 180 13.91 12.03 -1.48
CA ASP A 180 13.85 13.48 -1.69
C ASP A 180 12.62 14.09 -1.00
N TRP A 181 11.46 13.45 -1.09
CA TRP A 181 10.29 13.91 -0.35
C TRP A 181 10.54 13.86 1.17
N ALA A 182 11.03 12.72 1.69
CA ALA A 182 11.27 12.56 3.12
C ALA A 182 12.31 13.58 3.64
N ASP A 183 13.34 13.92 2.88
CA ASP A 183 14.40 14.83 3.32
C ASP A 183 13.98 16.31 3.26
N ASN A 184 13.06 16.67 2.37
CA ASN A 184 12.62 18.06 2.19
C ASN A 184 11.31 18.43 2.89
N HIS A 185 10.60 17.46 3.51
CA HIS A 185 9.32 17.70 4.17
C HIS A 185 9.39 17.42 5.67
N ASP A 186 9.45 18.48 6.48
CA ASP A 186 9.31 18.42 7.93
C ASP A 186 7.83 18.31 8.31
N VAL A 187 7.40 17.09 8.63
CA VAL A 187 6.01 16.78 8.96
C VAL A 187 5.54 17.51 10.23
N ALA A 188 6.38 17.67 11.25
CA ALA A 188 6.00 18.44 12.44
C ALA A 188 5.77 19.91 12.11
N ALA A 189 6.58 20.50 11.21
CA ALA A 189 6.37 21.87 10.77
C ALA A 189 5.11 22.03 9.90
N MET A 190 4.82 21.03 9.05
CA MET A 190 3.60 21.01 8.22
C MET A 190 2.32 20.86 9.05
N PHE A 191 2.39 20.16 10.19
CA PHE A 191 1.26 19.90 11.07
C PHE A 191 1.58 20.32 12.52
N PRO A 192 1.37 21.61 12.87
CA PRO A 192 1.68 22.12 14.21
C PRO A 192 0.90 21.42 15.33
N GLN A 193 -0.30 20.92 15.02
CA GLN A 193 -1.04 20.03 15.91
C GLN A 193 -0.46 18.64 15.79
N GLN A 194 0.36 18.26 16.77
CA GLN A 194 1.07 16.99 16.86
C GLN A 194 0.11 15.82 17.19
N SER A 195 -0.80 15.50 16.28
CA SER A 195 -1.74 14.40 16.44
C SER A 195 -1.00 13.05 16.55
N PRO A 196 -1.65 11.99 17.08
CA PRO A 196 -1.06 10.66 17.07
C PRO A 196 -0.63 10.18 15.68
N SER A 197 -1.37 10.53 14.62
CA SER A 197 -1.00 10.16 13.24
C SER A 197 0.21 10.94 12.71
N VAL A 198 0.36 12.22 13.08
CA VAL A 198 1.55 13.02 12.79
C VAL A 198 2.79 12.38 13.42
N LEU A 199 2.74 12.11 14.73
CA LEU A 199 3.85 11.49 15.47
C LEU A 199 4.19 10.08 14.95
N ALA A 200 3.17 9.30 14.55
CA ALA A 200 3.38 8.01 13.92
C ALA A 200 4.11 8.15 12.58
N LEU A 201 3.68 9.08 11.71
CA LEU A 201 4.31 9.31 10.42
C LEU A 201 5.78 9.75 10.58
N GLU A 202 6.08 10.63 11.53
CA GLU A 202 7.46 11.05 11.80
C GLU A 202 8.38 9.88 12.17
N ARG A 203 7.90 8.98 13.05
CA ARG A 203 8.65 7.78 13.42
C ARG A 203 8.92 6.90 12.21
N GLU A 204 7.91 6.61 11.39
CA GLU A 204 8.07 5.78 10.20
C GLU A 204 8.99 6.44 9.15
N LEU A 205 8.95 7.76 9.01
CA LEU A 205 9.86 8.51 8.13
C LEU A 205 11.32 8.44 8.61
N LYS A 206 11.56 8.40 9.92
CA LYS A 206 12.92 8.18 10.45
C LYS A 206 13.45 6.80 10.07
N GLU A 207 12.64 5.77 10.23
CA GLU A 207 13.00 4.40 9.80
C GLU A 207 13.19 4.31 8.29
N LEU A 208 12.33 4.98 7.51
CA LEU A 208 12.41 5.03 6.06
C LEU A 208 13.74 5.64 5.59
N ARG A 209 14.19 6.74 6.19
CA ARG A 209 15.46 7.37 5.83
C ARG A 209 16.65 6.44 6.08
N SER A 210 16.65 5.72 7.21
CA SER A 210 17.68 4.70 7.50
C SER A 210 17.68 3.60 6.43
N HIS A 211 16.49 3.09 6.09
CA HIS A 211 16.32 2.09 5.05
C HIS A 211 16.82 2.57 3.68
N LEU A 212 16.40 3.75 3.23
CA LEU A 212 16.80 4.27 1.92
C LEU A 212 18.30 4.56 1.87
N SER A 213 18.89 5.09 2.95
CA SER A 213 20.33 5.31 3.03
C SER A 213 21.12 4.02 2.81
N GLU A 214 20.79 2.95 3.53
CA GLU A 214 21.44 1.65 3.34
C GLU A 214 21.20 1.10 1.93
N TRP A 215 20.03 1.39 1.34
CA TRP A 215 19.63 0.85 0.05
C TRP A 215 20.50 1.46 -1.04
N PHE A 216 20.68 2.79 -0.98
CA PHE A 216 21.53 3.52 -1.91
C PHE A 216 23.01 3.16 -1.74
N SER A 217 23.51 2.97 -0.52
CA SER A 217 24.87 2.46 -0.30
C SER A 217 25.07 1.09 -0.95
N LYS A 218 24.19 0.11 -0.70
CA LYS A 218 24.28 -1.22 -1.33
C LYS A 218 24.13 -1.14 -2.85
N TYR A 219 23.27 -0.25 -3.34
CA TYR A 219 23.09 -0.02 -4.77
C TYR A 219 24.38 0.44 -5.44
N GLU A 220 25.03 1.49 -4.90
CA GLU A 220 26.23 2.09 -5.47
C GLU A 220 27.47 1.22 -5.30
N GLU A 221 27.65 0.59 -4.13
CA GLU A 221 28.87 -0.16 -3.81
C GLU A 221 28.85 -1.61 -4.29
N THR A 222 27.68 -2.26 -4.31
CA THR A 222 27.57 -3.70 -4.62
C THR A 222 26.88 -3.94 -5.96
N PHE A 223 25.71 -3.35 -6.20
CA PHE A 223 24.87 -3.71 -7.35
C PHE A 223 25.32 -3.06 -8.66
N LYS A 224 25.63 -1.77 -8.63
CA LYS A 224 25.97 -0.98 -9.82
C LYS A 224 27.29 -1.41 -10.48
N PRO A 225 28.37 -1.71 -9.73
CA PRO A 225 29.65 -2.10 -10.33
C PRO A 225 29.62 -3.51 -10.95
N ASP A 226 28.74 -4.38 -10.46
CA ASP A 226 28.71 -5.79 -10.83
C ASP A 226 27.49 -6.13 -11.71
N PRO A 227 27.68 -6.44 -13.01
CA PRO A 227 26.58 -6.77 -13.92
C PRO A 227 25.86 -8.07 -13.57
N LYS A 228 26.46 -8.96 -12.77
CA LYS A 228 25.88 -10.24 -12.35
C LYS A 228 24.92 -10.10 -11.16
N ARG A 229 24.96 -8.98 -10.45
CA ARG A 229 23.97 -8.66 -9.40
C ARG A 229 22.65 -8.24 -10.03
N THR A 230 21.52 -8.52 -9.38
CA THR A 230 20.19 -8.24 -9.98
C THR A 230 19.26 -7.47 -9.06
N LEU A 231 19.46 -7.61 -7.76
CA LEU A 231 18.52 -7.13 -6.76
C LEU A 231 19.27 -6.44 -5.63
N VAL A 232 18.62 -5.43 -5.06
CA VAL A 232 19.10 -4.76 -3.84
C VAL A 232 18.08 -5.02 -2.74
N TYR A 233 18.43 -5.92 -1.82
CA TYR A 233 17.63 -6.23 -0.63
C TYR A 233 18.39 -5.87 0.64
N LEU A 234 17.73 -5.18 1.57
CA LEU A 234 18.27 -4.79 2.89
C LEU A 234 17.67 -5.56 4.06
N ASN A 235 16.69 -6.40 3.80
CA ASN A 235 16.26 -7.39 4.77
C ASN A 235 16.20 -8.71 4.00
N ASP A 236 17.36 -9.05 3.43
CA ASP A 236 17.54 -10.29 2.70
C ASP A 236 17.56 -11.49 3.66
N GLU A 237 17.76 -12.67 3.09
CA GLU A 237 17.72 -13.94 3.80
C GLU A 237 18.82 -14.08 4.87
N ASN A 238 19.81 -13.18 4.87
CA ASN A 238 20.82 -13.08 5.93
C ASN A 238 20.44 -12.08 7.03
N LYS A 239 19.28 -11.41 6.92
CA LYS A 239 18.82 -10.35 7.83
C LYS A 239 19.80 -9.17 7.90
N HIS A 240 20.51 -8.90 6.81
CA HIS A 240 21.46 -7.80 6.74
C HIS A 240 20.74 -6.50 6.33
N GLY A 241 20.54 -5.60 7.28
CA GLY A 241 20.07 -4.23 7.08
C GLY A 241 18.72 -3.92 7.74
N THR A 242 18.22 -2.72 7.48
CA THR A 242 16.98 -2.19 8.01
C THR A 242 15.80 -2.56 7.12
N LYS A 243 14.70 -2.96 7.76
CA LYS A 243 13.46 -3.32 7.05
C LYS A 243 12.78 -2.07 6.52
N TRP A 244 12.02 -2.24 5.44
CA TRP A 244 11.04 -1.24 5.04
C TRP A 244 10.08 -0.99 6.22
N PRO A 245 9.75 0.27 6.59
CA PRO A 245 8.92 0.55 7.75
C PRO A 245 7.49 0.03 7.52
N PRO A 246 7.03 -1.00 8.26
CA PRO A 246 5.76 -1.66 7.98
C PRO A 246 4.54 -0.77 8.31
N GLY A 247 4.71 0.23 9.19
CA GLY A 247 3.65 1.14 9.59
C GLY A 247 3.47 2.34 8.66
N LEU A 248 4.41 2.63 7.76
CA LEU A 248 4.45 3.85 6.94
C LEU A 248 3.14 4.12 6.18
N ASN A 249 2.65 3.13 5.42
CA ASN A 249 1.41 3.29 4.65
C ASN A 249 0.19 3.53 5.57
N GLY A 250 0.17 2.87 6.74
CA GLY A 250 -0.88 3.05 7.74
C GLY A 250 -0.85 4.45 8.35
N ALA A 251 0.34 4.96 8.67
CA ALA A 251 0.52 6.30 9.22
C ALA A 251 0.10 7.39 8.22
N VAL A 252 0.49 7.27 6.94
CA VAL A 252 0.05 8.18 5.87
C VAL A 252 -1.47 8.16 5.71
N ALA A 253 -2.08 6.97 5.69
CA ALA A 253 -3.53 6.84 5.54
C ALA A 253 -4.29 7.41 6.75
N ALA A 254 -3.80 7.19 7.97
CA ALA A 254 -4.40 7.72 9.18
C ALA A 254 -4.34 9.25 9.22
N LEU A 255 -3.19 9.85 8.88
CA LEU A 255 -3.05 11.31 8.81
C LEU A 255 -4.00 11.94 7.78
N LEU A 256 -4.16 11.30 6.60
CA LEU A 256 -5.08 11.78 5.58
C LEU A 256 -6.57 11.62 5.95
N ALA A 257 -6.89 10.71 6.86
CA ALA A 257 -8.25 10.47 7.33
C ALA A 257 -8.66 11.36 8.51
N GLU A 258 -7.69 11.91 9.24
CA GLU A 258 -7.91 12.86 10.34
C GLU A 258 -8.32 14.27 9.85
N ALA A 259 -8.10 14.57 8.57
CA ALA A 259 -8.20 15.91 8.00
C ALA A 259 -9.42 16.09 7.07
#